data_AF-A0AB73FQX4-F1
#
_entry.id   AF-A0AB73FQX4-F1
#
_cell.length_a   1.000
_cell.length_b   1.000
_cell.length_c   1.000
_cell.angle_alpha   90.00
_cell.angle_beta   90.00
_cell.angle_gamma   90.00
#
_symmetry.space_group_name_H-M   'P 1'
#
loop_
_entity.id
_entity.type
_entity.pdbx_description
1 polymer ?
#
loop_
_entity_poly.entity_id
_entity_poly.type
_entity_poly.pdbx_seq_one_letter_code
_entity_poly.pdbx_strand_id
1 'polypeptide(L)'
;MEPKRAKTLSPSQIRHLLRVTDATSRHPERDVLVLLLGFTCGMRVSEIAQIEVADVLLPSGRAREEVSLRSAITKGSKARCVYLSNPKAVAALERYIEWRWNHGKATALDRSKWRGLMPHVPLILTHKGARYELSVKRRVNYDGETVDYLAADSLQNYITGLYRAAGFGRGFSSHSGLYASGAGTINFGLHDASSRRKPLFVVLPNTLRYCILQ
;
A
#
# COMPACT_ATOMS: atom_id res chain seq x y z
N MET A 1 27.38 -14.44 -6.84
CA MET A 1 26.11 -14.89 -6.21
C MET A 1 24.97 -14.32 -7.04
N GLU A 2 24.24 -15.16 -7.78
CA GLU A 2 23.17 -14.70 -8.65
C GLU A 2 22.00 -14.13 -7.81
N PRO A 3 21.49 -12.93 -8.11
CA PRO A 3 20.45 -12.31 -7.29
C PRO A 3 19.13 -13.08 -7.42
N LYS A 4 18.71 -13.72 -6.33
CA LYS A 4 17.43 -14.45 -6.24
C LYS A 4 16.26 -13.44 -6.32
N ARG A 5 15.74 -13.23 -7.52
CA ARG A 5 14.60 -12.33 -7.78
C ARG A 5 13.28 -13.00 -7.37
N ALA A 6 12.39 -12.23 -6.75
CA ALA A 6 11.04 -12.70 -6.44
C ALA A 6 10.22 -12.88 -7.73
N LYS A 7 9.37 -13.91 -7.80
CA LYS A 7 8.48 -14.10 -8.96
C LYS A 7 7.45 -12.99 -9.02
N THR A 8 7.18 -12.44 -10.21
CA THR A 8 6.14 -11.41 -10.41
C THR A 8 4.76 -12.05 -10.54
N LEU A 9 3.73 -11.42 -9.99
CA LEU A 9 2.34 -11.85 -10.14
C LEU A 9 1.70 -11.29 -11.42
N SER A 10 0.90 -12.10 -12.11
CA SER A 10 0.04 -11.64 -13.21
C SER A 10 -1.21 -10.92 -12.67
N PRO A 11 -1.91 -10.11 -13.48
CA PRO A 11 -3.15 -9.46 -13.05
C PRO A 11 -4.25 -10.43 -12.59
N SER A 12 -4.34 -11.63 -13.19
CA SER A 12 -5.31 -12.65 -12.76
C SER A 12 -4.94 -13.25 -11.40
N GLN A 13 -3.65 -13.46 -11.15
CA GLN A 13 -3.14 -13.92 -9.86
C GLN A 13 -3.35 -12.87 -8.76
N ILE A 14 -3.17 -11.58 -9.05
CA ILE A 14 -3.49 -10.51 -8.10
C ILE A 14 -4.99 -10.53 -7.74
N ARG A 15 -5.87 -10.64 -8.75
CA ARG A 15 -7.33 -10.74 -8.49
C ARG A 15 -7.70 -11.98 -7.68
N HIS A 16 -7.02 -13.10 -7.90
CA HIS A 16 -7.19 -14.32 -7.11
C HIS A 16 -6.75 -14.10 -5.66
N LEU A 17 -5.55 -13.56 -5.45
CA LEU A 17 -5.02 -13.26 -4.12
C LEU A 17 -5.95 -12.34 -3.33
N LEU A 18 -6.44 -11.25 -3.95
CA LEU A 18 -7.35 -10.32 -3.31
C LEU A 18 -8.67 -11.00 -2.93
N ARG A 19 -9.26 -11.82 -3.82
CA ARG A 19 -10.49 -12.56 -3.53
C ARG A 19 -10.33 -13.57 -2.39
N VAL A 20 -9.26 -14.36 -2.39
CA VAL A 20 -9.00 -15.31 -1.31
C VAL A 20 -8.74 -14.57 0.01
N THR A 21 -7.99 -13.47 -0.02
CA THR A 21 -7.73 -12.64 1.17
C THR A 21 -9.03 -12.08 1.75
N ASP A 22 -9.89 -11.52 0.91
CA ASP A 22 -11.18 -10.96 1.33
C ASP A 22 -12.11 -12.02 1.95
N ALA A 23 -12.07 -13.26 1.43
CA ALA A 23 -12.92 -14.36 1.90
C ALA A 23 -12.39 -15.12 3.12
N THR A 24 -11.07 -15.16 3.33
CA THR A 24 -10.45 -16.08 4.32
C THR A 24 -9.65 -15.37 5.40
N SER A 25 -9.32 -14.09 5.23
CA SER A 25 -8.59 -13.34 6.25
C SER A 25 -9.43 -13.10 7.51
N ARG A 26 -8.76 -13.05 8.66
CA ARG A 26 -9.35 -12.58 9.94
C ARG A 26 -9.63 -11.08 9.95
N HIS A 27 -8.94 -10.31 9.10
CA HIS A 27 -9.02 -8.85 9.02
C HIS A 27 -9.03 -8.41 7.55
N PRO A 28 -10.08 -8.76 6.78
CA PRO A 28 -10.10 -8.57 5.33
C PRO A 28 -9.99 -7.10 4.92
N GLU A 29 -10.56 -6.16 5.69
CA GLU A 29 -10.48 -4.72 5.41
C GLU A 29 -9.05 -4.21 5.47
N ARG A 30 -8.30 -4.63 6.51
CA ARG A 30 -6.88 -4.28 6.66
C ARG A 30 -6.02 -4.94 5.60
N ASP A 31 -6.22 -6.24 5.40
CA ASP A 31 -5.29 -7.05 4.61
C ASP A 31 -5.39 -6.78 3.11
N VAL A 32 -6.61 -6.56 2.62
CA VAL A 32 -6.84 -6.13 1.23
C VAL A 32 -6.23 -4.75 0.98
N LEU A 33 -6.37 -3.81 1.93
CA LEU A 33 -5.72 -2.50 1.84
C LEU A 33 -4.20 -2.63 1.78
N VAL A 34 -3.60 -3.41 2.66
CA VAL A 34 -2.14 -3.64 2.68
C VAL A 34 -1.64 -4.20 1.35
N LEU A 35 -2.33 -5.19 0.78
CA LEU A 35 -1.98 -5.76 -0.51
C LEU A 35 -2.10 -4.73 -1.65
N LEU A 36 -3.19 -3.95 -1.67
CA LEU A 36 -3.41 -2.93 -2.69
C LEU A 36 -2.38 -1.81 -2.62
N LEU A 37 -2.03 -1.30 -1.44
CA LEU A 37 -0.95 -0.32 -1.27
C LEU A 37 0.39 -0.86 -1.80
N GLY A 38 0.65 -2.15 -1.61
CA GLY A 38 1.83 -2.81 -2.18
C GLY A 38 1.80 -2.88 -3.72
N PHE A 39 0.66 -3.26 -4.31
CA PHE A 39 0.55 -3.46 -5.77
C PHE A 39 0.36 -2.16 -6.57
N THR A 40 -0.41 -1.21 -6.04
CA THR A 40 -0.80 0.01 -6.78
C THR A 40 0.12 1.18 -6.47
N CYS A 41 0.53 1.34 -5.21
CA CYS A 41 1.39 2.45 -4.78
C CYS A 41 2.87 2.05 -4.71
N GLY A 42 3.19 0.77 -4.94
CA GLY A 42 4.56 0.26 -4.91
C GLY A 42 5.24 0.46 -3.54
N MET A 43 4.45 0.45 -2.47
CA MET A 43 4.94 0.66 -1.11
C MET A 43 5.52 -0.62 -0.55
N ARG A 44 6.63 -0.51 0.18
CA ARG A 44 7.20 -1.64 0.91
C ARG A 44 6.40 -1.91 2.17
N VAL A 45 6.41 -3.16 2.64
CA VAL A 45 5.70 -3.56 3.86
C VAL A 45 6.13 -2.74 5.07
N SER A 46 7.42 -2.45 5.23
CA SER A 46 7.91 -1.59 6.32
C SER A 46 7.43 -0.15 6.22
N GLU A 47 7.24 0.37 5.00
CA GLU A 47 6.70 1.72 4.77
C GLU A 47 5.20 1.72 5.15
N ILE A 48 4.44 0.72 4.67
CA ILE A 48 3.02 0.52 5.00
C ILE A 48 2.79 0.37 6.51
N ALA A 49 3.72 -0.28 7.23
CA ALA A 49 3.63 -0.46 8.68
C ALA A 49 3.82 0.84 9.47
N GLN A 50 4.43 1.87 8.87
CA GLN A 50 4.86 3.10 9.54
C GLN A 50 4.10 4.34 9.10
N ILE A 51 3.40 4.31 7.94
CA ILE A 51 2.56 5.43 7.53
C ILE A 51 1.47 5.71 8.58
N GLU A 52 1.22 6.98 8.81
CA GLU A 52 0.21 7.46 9.75
C GLU A 52 -1.09 7.82 9.04
N VAL A 53 -2.17 7.96 9.80
CA VAL A 53 -3.45 8.47 9.28
C VAL A 53 -3.24 9.87 8.67
N ALA A 54 -2.42 10.70 9.30
CA ALA A 54 -2.05 12.04 8.83
C ALA A 54 -1.40 12.07 7.43
N ASP A 55 -0.69 11.00 7.09
CA ASP A 55 0.05 10.86 5.82
C ASP A 55 -0.90 10.56 4.65
N VAL A 56 -2.08 9.96 4.91
CA VAL A 56 -3.01 9.47 3.86
C VAL A 56 -4.35 10.18 3.81
N LEU A 57 -4.75 10.85 4.88
CA LEU A 57 -5.99 11.63 4.94
C LEU A 57 -5.67 13.13 5.06
N LEU A 58 -6.67 13.96 4.84
CA LEU A 58 -6.68 15.36 5.24
C LEU A 58 -7.49 15.52 6.54
N PRO A 59 -7.31 16.63 7.28
CA PRO A 59 -8.16 16.94 8.43
C PRO A 59 -9.65 16.92 8.07
N SER A 60 -10.04 17.31 6.85
CA SER A 60 -11.42 17.24 6.36
C SER A 60 -11.96 15.82 6.17
N GLY A 61 -11.12 14.79 6.31
CA GLY A 61 -11.48 13.38 6.11
C GLY A 61 -11.42 12.92 4.66
N ARG A 62 -10.99 13.77 3.71
CA ARG A 62 -10.71 13.37 2.33
C ARG A 62 -9.38 12.59 2.25
N ALA A 63 -9.32 11.54 1.45
CA ALA A 63 -8.07 10.89 1.13
C ALA A 63 -7.14 11.81 0.33
N ARG A 64 -5.84 11.76 0.63
CA ARG A 64 -4.80 12.44 -0.14
C ARG A 64 -4.51 11.65 -1.41
N GLU A 65 -4.36 12.34 -2.53
CA GLU A 65 -3.89 11.74 -3.77
C GLU A 65 -2.40 11.43 -3.73
N GLU A 66 -1.65 12.24 -2.98
CA GLU A 66 -0.21 12.14 -2.80
C GLU A 66 0.14 11.82 -1.34
N VAL A 67 0.90 10.74 -1.14
CA VAL A 67 1.39 10.32 0.17
C VAL A 67 2.90 10.49 0.20
N SER A 68 3.38 11.40 1.04
CA SER A 68 4.81 11.64 1.24
C SER A 68 5.37 10.64 2.25
N LEU A 69 6.22 9.72 1.78
CA LEU A 69 6.93 8.80 2.65
C LEU A 69 8.16 9.50 3.22
N ARG A 70 8.14 9.71 4.54
CA ARG A 70 9.24 10.33 5.31
C ARG A 70 10.55 9.55 5.09
N SER A 71 11.67 10.26 5.01
CA SER A 71 13.00 9.64 4.90
C SER A 71 13.27 8.64 6.02
N ALA A 72 12.78 8.91 7.23
CA ALA A 72 12.89 8.03 8.39
C ALA A 72 12.27 6.64 8.21
N ILE A 73 11.31 6.48 7.28
CA ILE A 73 10.57 5.22 7.09
C ILE A 73 10.97 4.48 5.80
N THR A 74 11.71 5.14 4.90
CA THR A 74 12.10 4.56 3.60
C THR A 74 13.47 3.87 3.67
N LYS A 75 13.62 2.79 2.89
CA LYS A 75 14.92 2.13 2.75
C LYS A 75 15.90 3.07 2.02
N GLY A 76 17.02 3.39 2.67
CA GLY A 76 18.06 4.27 2.13
C GLY A 76 17.86 5.76 2.44
N SER A 77 16.97 6.10 3.38
CA SER A 77 16.79 7.45 3.92
C SER A 77 16.44 8.53 2.90
N LYS A 78 15.86 8.15 1.76
CA LYS A 78 15.38 9.09 0.73
C LYS A 78 13.87 9.20 0.80
N ALA A 79 13.38 10.40 1.07
CA ALA A 79 11.94 10.66 0.99
C ALA A 79 11.46 10.38 -0.43
N ARG A 80 10.27 9.77 -0.56
CA ARG A 80 9.63 9.58 -1.86
C ARG A 80 8.13 9.79 -1.74
N CYS A 81 7.54 10.27 -2.81
CA CYS A 81 6.11 10.37 -2.96
C CYS A 81 5.54 9.07 -3.56
N VAL A 82 4.36 8.66 -3.10
CA VAL A 82 3.55 7.62 -3.74
C VAL A 82 2.14 8.15 -3.99
N TYR A 83 1.53 7.75 -5.11
CA TYR A 83 0.20 8.21 -5.49
C TYR A 83 -0.86 7.18 -5.11
N LEU A 84 -1.89 7.62 -4.39
CA LEU A 84 -3.09 6.84 -4.04
C LEU A 84 -4.22 7.12 -5.03
N SER A 85 -3.93 6.98 -6.33
CA SER A 85 -4.89 7.27 -7.41
C SER A 85 -5.73 6.06 -7.83
N ASN A 86 -5.35 4.84 -7.43
CA ASN A 86 -6.07 3.64 -7.83
C ASN A 86 -7.43 3.54 -7.11
N PRO A 87 -8.56 3.49 -7.83
CA PRO A 87 -9.89 3.46 -7.21
C PRO A 87 -10.11 2.29 -6.25
N LYS A 88 -9.48 1.14 -6.50
CA LYS A 88 -9.58 -0.03 -5.60
C LYS A 88 -8.84 0.20 -4.29
N ALA A 89 -7.67 0.85 -4.34
CA ALA A 89 -6.90 1.19 -3.15
C ALA A 89 -7.63 2.23 -2.30
N VAL A 90 -8.21 3.25 -2.94
CA VAL A 90 -9.06 4.25 -2.27
C VAL A 90 -10.29 3.60 -1.64
N ALA A 91 -11.01 2.74 -2.36
CA ALA A 91 -12.17 2.03 -1.82
C ALA A 91 -11.80 1.12 -0.63
N ALA A 92 -10.66 0.42 -0.71
CA ALA A 92 -10.17 -0.38 0.40
C ALA A 92 -9.76 0.47 1.62
N LEU A 93 -9.19 1.65 1.38
CA LEU A 93 -8.86 2.62 2.43
C LEU A 93 -10.14 3.09 3.15
N GLU A 94 -11.15 3.54 2.42
CA GLU A 94 -12.43 3.97 2.99
C GLU A 94 -13.09 2.83 3.79
N ARG A 95 -13.10 1.61 3.25
CA ARG A 95 -13.65 0.43 3.92
C ARG A 95 -12.95 0.15 5.26
N TYR A 96 -11.63 0.26 5.29
CA TYR A 96 -10.85 0.03 6.50
C TYR A 96 -10.98 1.18 7.52
N ILE A 97 -11.10 2.43 7.08
CA ILE A 97 -11.39 3.58 7.96
C ILE A 97 -12.74 3.39 8.65
N GLU A 98 -13.78 3.01 7.90
CA GLU A 98 -15.12 2.80 8.46
C GLU A 98 -15.13 1.61 9.44
N TRP A 99 -14.43 0.53 9.10
CA TRP A 99 -14.25 -0.60 10.01
C TRP A 99 -13.57 -0.17 11.32
N ARG A 100 -12.50 0.63 11.25
CA ARG A 100 -11.80 1.15 12.44
C ARG A 100 -12.71 2.00 13.31
N TRP A 101 -13.52 2.86 12.70
CA TRP A 101 -14.50 3.68 13.41
C TRP A 101 -15.52 2.82 14.17
N ASN A 102 -16.16 1.88 13.47
CA ASN A 102 -17.20 1.02 14.04
C ASN A 102 -16.69 0.09 15.14
N HIS A 103 -15.38 -0.20 15.18
CA HIS A 103 -14.74 -1.04 16.20
C HIS A 103 -13.92 -0.25 17.22
N GLY A 104 -13.99 1.08 17.23
CA GLY A 104 -13.29 1.93 18.20
C GLY A 104 -11.76 1.81 18.16
N LYS A 105 -11.17 1.55 16.98
CA LYS A 105 -9.73 1.29 16.83
C LYS A 105 -8.95 2.57 16.58
N ALA A 106 -8.35 3.09 17.66
CA ALA A 106 -7.57 4.33 17.67
C ALA A 106 -8.37 5.49 17.03
N THR A 107 -9.57 5.68 17.58
CA THR A 107 -10.54 6.70 17.18
C THR A 107 -10.46 7.90 18.12
N ALA A 108 -10.71 9.09 17.58
CA ALA A 108 -10.97 10.31 18.33
C ALA A 108 -12.48 10.47 18.58
N LEU A 109 -12.87 11.39 19.46
CA LEU A 109 -14.29 11.69 19.70
C LEU A 109 -14.95 12.44 18.53
N ASP A 110 -14.17 13.24 17.80
CA ASP A 110 -14.65 14.09 16.74
C ASP A 110 -14.55 13.40 15.37
N ARG A 111 -15.69 12.99 14.80
CA ARG A 111 -15.76 12.37 13.47
C ARG A 111 -15.59 13.36 12.32
N SER A 112 -15.77 14.66 12.56
CA SER A 112 -15.62 15.70 11.52
C SER A 112 -14.16 15.83 11.07
N LYS A 113 -13.21 15.47 11.94
CA LYS A 113 -11.78 15.47 11.65
C LYS A 113 -11.29 14.06 11.39
N TRP A 114 -10.50 13.90 10.32
CA TRP A 114 -9.81 12.62 10.03
C TRP A 114 -10.75 11.40 10.01
N ARG A 115 -12.04 11.63 9.68
CA ARG A 115 -13.12 10.63 9.75
C ARG A 115 -13.25 9.94 11.12
N GLY A 116 -12.85 10.62 12.20
CA GLY A 116 -12.88 10.10 13.57
C GLY A 116 -11.66 9.25 13.95
N LEU A 117 -10.61 9.21 13.13
CA LEU A 117 -9.36 8.54 13.49
C LEU A 117 -8.37 9.53 14.12
N MET A 118 -7.52 9.04 15.02
CA MET A 118 -6.40 9.84 15.52
C MET A 118 -5.36 10.05 14.39
N PRO A 119 -4.84 11.27 14.16
CA PRO A 119 -3.96 11.55 13.02
C PRO A 119 -2.57 10.91 13.13
N HIS A 120 -1.97 10.89 14.33
CA HIS A 120 -0.58 10.45 14.57
C HIS A 120 -0.44 8.98 14.98
N VAL A 121 -1.41 8.16 14.58
CA VAL A 121 -1.36 6.70 14.78
C VAL A 121 -1.07 6.03 13.44
N PRO A 122 -0.42 4.86 13.44
CA PRO A 122 -0.23 4.11 12.21
C PRO A 122 -1.58 3.84 11.53
N LEU A 123 -1.59 3.95 10.21
CA LEU A 123 -2.76 3.57 9.42
C LEU A 123 -3.06 2.09 9.66
N ILE A 124 -2.06 1.25 9.43
CA ILE A 124 -2.16 -0.20 9.56
C ILE A 124 -1.82 -0.65 10.98
N LEU A 125 -2.81 -1.22 11.66
CA LEU A 125 -2.68 -1.67 13.05
C LEU A 125 -2.50 -3.19 13.13
N THR A 126 -1.84 -3.63 14.19
CA THR A 126 -1.82 -5.04 14.61
C THR A 126 -3.22 -5.49 15.02
N HIS A 127 -3.42 -6.81 15.22
CA HIS A 127 -4.69 -7.35 15.74
C HIS A 127 -5.08 -6.75 17.12
N LYS A 128 -4.09 -6.30 17.91
CA LYS A 128 -4.30 -5.63 19.19
C LYS A 128 -4.64 -4.14 19.07
N GLY A 129 -4.61 -3.58 17.85
CA GLY A 129 -4.82 -2.13 17.63
C GLY A 129 -3.57 -1.28 17.88
N ALA A 130 -2.39 -1.90 18.02
CA ALA A 130 -1.12 -1.19 18.24
C ALA A 130 -0.26 -1.12 16.98
N ARG A 131 0.82 -0.32 17.03
CA ARG A 131 1.86 -0.26 15.99
C ARG A 131 2.57 -1.60 15.81
N TYR A 132 3.07 -1.86 14.60
CA TYR A 132 3.95 -3.00 14.38
C TYR A 132 5.33 -2.75 15.00
N GLU A 133 5.91 -3.79 15.59
CA GLU A 133 7.30 -3.76 16.04
C GLU A 133 8.24 -3.76 14.84
N LEU A 134 9.27 -2.92 14.92
CA LEU A 134 10.27 -2.76 13.88
C LEU A 134 11.60 -3.33 14.37
N SER A 135 12.19 -4.22 13.56
CA SER A 135 13.53 -4.72 13.80
C SER A 135 14.55 -3.93 12.98
N VAL A 136 15.70 -3.63 13.58
CA VAL A 136 16.83 -3.03 12.87
C VAL A 136 17.52 -4.13 12.06
N LYS A 137 17.65 -3.93 10.75
CA LYS A 137 18.39 -4.80 9.86
C LYS A 137 19.61 -4.05 9.34
N ARG A 138 20.77 -4.61 9.65
CA ARG A 138 22.06 -4.12 9.17
C ARG A 138 22.43 -4.78 7.85
N ARG A 139 22.75 -3.98 6.84
CA ARG A 139 23.32 -4.47 5.57
C ARG A 139 24.48 -3.61 5.14
N VAL A 140 25.49 -4.27 4.60
CA VAL A 140 26.60 -3.60 3.93
C VAL A 140 26.17 -3.35 2.49
N ASN A 141 26.21 -2.10 2.06
CA ASN A 141 25.93 -1.70 0.69
C ASN A 141 27.10 -2.10 -0.23
N TYR A 142 26.92 -1.92 -1.54
CA TYR A 142 27.96 -2.21 -2.53
C TYR A 142 29.26 -1.41 -2.26
N ASP A 143 29.12 -0.20 -1.73
CA ASP A 143 30.24 0.69 -1.40
C ASP A 143 30.94 0.34 -0.06
N GLY A 144 30.60 -0.79 0.56
CA GLY A 144 31.18 -1.22 1.85
C GLY A 144 30.60 -0.50 3.08
N GLU A 145 29.71 0.48 2.88
CA GLU A 145 29.04 1.20 3.96
C GLU A 145 27.97 0.34 4.65
N THR A 146 27.92 0.42 5.98
CA THR A 146 26.88 -0.24 6.77
C THR A 146 25.65 0.66 6.86
N VAL A 147 24.54 0.20 6.28
CA VAL A 147 23.24 0.88 6.35
C VAL A 147 22.25 0.05 7.15
N ASP A 148 21.76 0.66 8.22
CA ASP A 148 20.68 0.12 9.05
C ASP A 148 19.33 0.53 8.45
N TYR A 149 18.39 -0.41 8.34
CA TYR A 149 17.00 -0.13 7.96
C TYR A 149 16.01 -0.83 8.88
N LEU A 150 14.83 -0.25 9.03
CA LEU A 150 13.75 -0.81 9.84
C LEU A 150 12.90 -1.81 9.05
N ALA A 151 12.61 -2.95 9.66
CA ALA A 151 11.82 -4.03 9.07
C ALA A 151 10.65 -4.44 9.97
N ALA A 152 9.44 -4.38 9.40
CA ALA A 152 8.22 -4.90 10.03
C ALA A 152 8.05 -6.40 9.74
N ASP A 153 8.93 -7.24 10.32
CA ASP A 153 9.01 -8.68 10.03
C ASP A 153 7.68 -9.40 10.29
N SER A 154 6.96 -9.02 11.35
CA SER A 154 5.68 -9.62 11.71
C SER A 154 4.60 -9.37 10.65
N LEU A 155 4.48 -8.14 10.13
CA LEU A 155 3.58 -7.83 9.02
C LEU A 155 4.02 -8.53 7.72
N GLN A 156 5.33 -8.56 7.44
CA GLN A 156 5.86 -9.22 6.24
C GLN A 156 5.59 -10.73 6.25
N ASN A 157 5.80 -11.40 7.39
CA ASN A 157 5.51 -12.83 7.55
C ASN A 157 4.01 -13.11 7.43
N TYR A 158 3.18 -12.23 8.01
CA TYR A 158 1.73 -12.34 7.92
C TYR A 158 1.23 -12.21 6.48
N ILE A 159 1.69 -11.20 5.73
CA ILE A 159 1.37 -11.05 4.30
C ILE A 159 1.83 -12.28 3.52
N THR A 160 3.04 -12.79 3.78
CA THR A 160 3.53 -14.02 3.14
C THR A 160 2.61 -15.21 3.43
N GLY A 161 1.98 -15.25 4.61
CA GLY A 161 0.92 -16.20 4.94
C GLY A 161 -0.30 -16.09 4.03
N LEU A 162 -0.75 -14.87 3.69
CA LEU A 162 -1.87 -14.65 2.77
C LEU A 162 -1.58 -15.22 1.36
N TYR A 163 -0.35 -15.06 0.88
CA TYR A 163 0.06 -15.65 -0.39
C TYR A 163 -0.02 -17.18 -0.35
N ARG A 164 0.43 -17.80 0.74
CA ARG A 164 0.34 -19.25 0.93
C ARG A 164 -1.12 -19.71 1.00
N ALA A 165 -1.98 -19.00 1.72
CA ALA A 165 -3.41 -19.29 1.81
C ALA A 165 -4.11 -19.20 0.44
N ALA A 166 -3.66 -18.30 -0.44
CA ALA A 166 -4.14 -18.21 -1.83
C ALA A 166 -3.55 -19.27 -2.78
N GLY A 167 -2.74 -20.21 -2.28
CA GLY A 167 -2.16 -21.29 -3.06
C GLY A 167 -0.87 -20.92 -3.80
N PHE A 168 -0.25 -19.76 -3.51
CA PHE A 168 1.02 -19.40 -4.12
C PHE A 168 2.18 -20.15 -3.44
N GLY A 169 2.95 -20.90 -4.24
CA GLY A 169 4.07 -21.72 -3.78
C GLY A 169 5.37 -20.95 -3.45
N ARG A 170 6.46 -21.70 -3.21
CA ARG A 170 7.78 -21.12 -2.88
C ARG A 170 8.25 -20.16 -3.99
N GLY A 171 8.64 -18.93 -3.59
CA GLY A 171 9.14 -17.89 -4.50
C GLY A 171 8.22 -16.68 -4.66
N PHE A 172 6.97 -16.78 -4.18
CA PHE A 172 6.10 -15.62 -3.99
C PHE A 172 6.25 -15.04 -2.57
N SER A 173 6.40 -13.73 -2.45
CA SER A 173 6.56 -13.02 -1.18
C SER A 173 5.98 -11.61 -1.25
N SER A 174 6.04 -10.85 -0.16
CA SER A 174 5.73 -9.41 -0.16
C SER A 174 6.48 -8.63 -1.25
N HIS A 175 7.69 -9.09 -1.64
CA HIS A 175 8.48 -8.46 -2.70
C HIS A 175 8.03 -8.84 -4.12
N SER A 176 7.17 -9.85 -4.29
CA SER A 176 6.61 -10.27 -5.59
C SER A 176 5.62 -9.28 -6.16
N GLY A 177 4.96 -8.49 -5.31
CA GLY A 177 4.04 -7.43 -5.73
C GLY A 177 4.73 -6.19 -6.28
N LEU A 178 5.93 -5.90 -5.79
CA LEU A 178 6.68 -4.66 -6.09
C LEU A 178 7.16 -4.58 -7.56
N TYR A 179 7.36 -5.73 -8.22
CA TYR A 179 7.82 -5.78 -9.62
C TYR A 179 6.68 -5.82 -10.64
N ALA A 180 5.42 -5.98 -10.21
CA ALA A 180 4.28 -5.88 -11.12
C ALA A 180 4.04 -4.44 -11.59
N SER A 181 4.49 -3.44 -10.80
CA SER A 181 4.36 -2.01 -11.13
C SER A 181 5.45 -1.50 -12.10
N GLY A 182 6.49 -2.28 -12.39
CA GLY A 182 7.54 -1.92 -13.36
C GLY A 182 7.10 -2.02 -14.83
N ALA A 183 5.92 -2.58 -15.09
CA ALA A 183 5.35 -2.75 -16.42
C ALA A 183 3.95 -2.13 -16.48
N GLY A 184 3.89 -0.79 -16.55
CA GLY A 184 2.65 -0.04 -16.77
C GLY A 184 1.70 0.00 -15.56
N THR A 185 0.91 1.07 -15.50
CA THR A 185 -0.27 1.15 -14.62
C THR A 185 -1.08 -0.13 -14.78
N ILE A 186 -1.16 -0.95 -13.72
CA ILE A 186 -1.97 -2.17 -13.73
C ILE A 186 -3.44 -1.72 -13.80
N ASN A 187 -3.93 -1.57 -15.03
CA ASN A 187 -5.34 -1.38 -15.31
C ASN A 187 -6.02 -2.72 -14.98
N PHE A 188 -6.58 -2.80 -13.77
CA PHE A 188 -7.48 -3.89 -13.40
C PHE A 188 -8.77 -3.70 -14.21
N GLY A 189 -8.77 -4.18 -15.46
CA GLY A 189 -9.85 -4.01 -16.41
C GLY A 189 -11.22 -4.13 -15.77
N LEU A 190 -11.97 -3.03 -15.83
CA LEU A 190 -13.41 -3.03 -15.65
C LEU A 190 -14.01 -3.44 -16.99
N HIS A 191 -14.44 -4.69 -17.10
CA HIS A 191 -15.61 -5.00 -17.91
C HIS A 191 -16.61 -5.66 -16.99
N ASP A 192 -17.39 -4.81 -16.32
CA ASP A 192 -18.76 -5.16 -15.99
C ASP A 192 -19.57 -4.98 -17.28
N ALA A 193 -20.18 -6.07 -17.74
CA ALA A 193 -20.91 -6.15 -18.99
C ALA A 193 -22.34 -5.61 -18.82
N SER A 194 -22.50 -4.34 -18.47
CA SER A 194 -23.77 -3.63 -18.59
C SER A 194 -23.60 -2.14 -18.33
N SER A 195 -23.36 -1.35 -19.37
CA SER A 195 -23.84 0.04 -19.51
C SER A 195 -23.15 0.71 -20.70
N ARG A 196 -23.91 0.94 -21.77
CA ARG A 196 -23.49 1.74 -22.91
C ARG A 196 -23.37 3.20 -22.46
N ARG A 197 -22.16 3.72 -22.32
CA ARG A 197 -21.80 5.13 -22.55
C ARG A 197 -20.28 5.25 -22.60
N LYS A 198 -19.74 5.45 -23.81
CA LYS A 198 -18.32 5.72 -24.06
C LYS A 198 -18.00 7.15 -23.58
N PRO A 199 -16.99 7.41 -22.74
CA PRO A 199 -16.41 8.74 -22.67
C PRO A 199 -15.39 8.91 -23.81
N LEU A 200 -15.53 10.03 -24.50
CA LEU A 200 -14.64 10.51 -25.55
C LEU A 200 -13.32 10.96 -24.90
N PHE A 201 -12.25 10.20 -25.05
CA PHE A 201 -10.91 10.65 -24.67
C PHE A 201 -10.26 11.32 -25.87
N VAL A 202 -10.09 12.64 -25.80
CA VAL A 202 -9.27 13.43 -26.71
C VAL A 202 -7.81 13.20 -26.34
N VAL A 203 -7.04 12.65 -27.28
CA VAL A 203 -5.58 12.53 -27.20
C VAL A 203 -4.99 13.87 -27.65
N LEU A 204 -4.30 14.59 -26.75
CA LEU A 204 -3.46 15.73 -27.14
C LEU A 204 -1.98 15.29 -27.11
N PRO A 205 -1.19 15.56 -28.17
CA PRO A 205 0.20 15.15 -28.27
C PRO A 205 1.16 16.11 -27.55
N ASN A 206 2.24 15.53 -27.04
CA ASN A 206 3.49 16.14 -26.55
C ASN A 206 3.84 17.53 -27.11
N THR A 207 4.10 18.52 -26.24
CA THR A 207 5.34 19.34 -26.19
C THR A 207 5.30 20.44 -25.12
N LEU A 208 6.49 20.89 -24.68
CA LEU A 208 6.84 22.03 -23.78
C LEU A 208 6.79 21.72 -22.27
N ARG A 209 7.90 21.42 -21.58
CA ARG A 209 9.02 22.31 -21.15
C ARG A 209 8.55 23.70 -20.70
N TYR A 210 8.61 23.96 -19.39
CA TYR A 210 9.04 25.17 -18.63
C TYR A 210 8.48 24.99 -17.20
N CYS A 211 9.28 24.62 -16.19
CA CYS A 211 10.01 25.52 -15.29
C CYS A 211 9.44 26.95 -15.23
N ILE A 212 8.78 27.33 -14.12
CA ILE A 212 9.22 28.35 -13.17
C ILE A 212 8.12 28.57 -12.09
N LEU A 213 8.63 28.81 -10.87
CA LEU A 213 7.94 29.29 -9.68
C LEU A 213 7.18 30.60 -9.91
N GLN A 214 5.92 30.66 -9.47
CA GLN A 214 5.38 31.61 -8.48
C GLN A 214 3.91 31.29 -8.18
#